data_AF-A0A0K1NPD8-F1
#
_entry.id   AF-A0A0K1NPD8-F1
#
_cell.length_a   1.000
_cell.length_b   1.000
_cell.length_c   1.000
_cell.angle_alpha   90.00
_cell.angle_beta   90.00
_cell.angle_gamma   90.00
#
_symmetry.space_group_name_H-M   'P 1'
#
loop_
_entity.id
_entity.type
_entity.pdbx_description
1 polymer ?
#
loop_
_entity_poly.entity_id
_entity_poly.type
_entity_poly.pdbx_seq_one_letter_code
_entity_poly.pdbx_strand_id
1 'polypeptide(L)'
;MGNKMKDWLEKNQEVYNKFKSKIHSTLDLLSQNGTDVAECDDTDSLQNMLLEAMAAKDMPVEDLTSSFSKAAEEGNVAACCMYCYLELDNGIEEIENAMTKFEQSIDAQYIKDGVKLYLQDKKQETLEASEQELNLLRLRRWHYEHPEEYQEFTNLFTKAYEGDMSFALKGISYLIELLSLDGIKGITELLLSLCPGTESYNKAQFSNTSQQAHEKLTELFASTFKKEETKDKIQHNNPFLFSQFYWMIFDNGFVKAADLLSKTMMGEKPSFWQKNFGEQIMRSLMLTSMDKAAYTKGTWKAANNRVVKDVANSALQESKGRRGRKQVSVLLEEMLIQPHTELLTNEIQVILTEWMETNGTDSVLAYIFAALTSSSLLNDSYNYRTFHTAILEKFPSIGFKPGFDWAEALYNAIVSEYGYDYNLSLSEKAVQTGKEQAKLIGIRLRTLLSPDVY
;
A
#
# COMPACT_ATOMS: atom_id res chain seq x y z
N MET A 1 -54.84 14.97 -0.29
CA MET A 1 -53.42 15.35 -0.08
C MET A 1 -52.49 14.58 -1.02
N GLY A 2 -52.69 13.27 -1.25
CA GLY A 2 -52.01 12.49 -2.31
C GLY A 2 -52.43 12.75 -3.76
N ASN A 3 -53.04 13.90 -4.08
CA ASN A 3 -53.47 14.18 -5.47
C ASN A 3 -52.31 14.67 -6.34
N LYS A 4 -51.41 15.55 -5.85
CA LYS A 4 -50.33 16.10 -6.70
C LYS A 4 -49.30 15.05 -7.14
N MET A 5 -48.92 14.13 -6.26
CA MET A 5 -48.01 13.04 -6.60
C MET A 5 -48.66 12.05 -7.58
N LYS A 6 -49.94 11.71 -7.37
CA LYS A 6 -50.71 10.85 -8.29
C LYS A 6 -50.88 11.51 -9.66
N ASP A 7 -51.27 12.77 -9.70
CA ASP A 7 -51.44 13.55 -10.93
C ASP A 7 -50.11 13.67 -11.71
N TRP A 8 -48.98 13.79 -10.99
CA TRP A 8 -47.65 13.81 -11.61
C TRP A 8 -47.26 12.44 -12.13
N LEU A 9 -47.48 11.38 -11.34
CA LEU A 9 -47.17 10.00 -11.71
C LEU A 9 -47.98 9.55 -12.93
N GLU A 10 -49.27 9.87 -13.00
CA GLU A 10 -50.12 9.60 -14.16
C GLU A 10 -49.58 10.24 -15.45
N LYS A 11 -49.00 11.45 -15.35
CA LYS A 11 -48.41 12.16 -16.49
C LYS A 11 -47.01 11.69 -16.85
N ASN A 12 -46.32 11.02 -15.93
CA ASN A 12 -44.92 10.59 -16.06
C ASN A 12 -44.76 9.06 -15.91
N GLN A 13 -45.83 8.31 -16.20
CA GLN A 13 -45.93 6.87 -15.94
C GLN A 13 -44.78 6.06 -16.55
N GLU A 14 -44.38 6.36 -17.78
CA GLU A 14 -43.30 5.66 -18.47
C GLU A 14 -41.94 5.86 -17.78
N VAL A 15 -41.64 7.11 -17.40
CA VAL A 15 -40.40 7.46 -16.70
C VAL A 15 -40.39 6.85 -15.29
N TYR A 16 -41.52 6.91 -14.60
CA TYR A 16 -41.68 6.31 -13.28
C TYR A 16 -41.55 4.78 -13.31
N ASN A 17 -42.15 4.09 -14.28
CA ASN A 17 -42.03 2.63 -14.40
C ASN A 17 -40.58 2.19 -14.66
N LYS A 18 -39.84 2.95 -15.50
CA LYS A 18 -38.42 2.69 -15.74
C LYS A 18 -37.60 2.89 -14.46
N PHE A 19 -37.89 3.94 -13.70
CA PHE A 19 -37.26 4.20 -12.40
C PHE A 19 -37.56 3.09 -11.39
N LYS A 20 -38.84 2.71 -11.24
CA LYS A 20 -39.28 1.66 -10.32
C LYS A 20 -38.61 0.32 -10.61
N SER A 21 -38.55 -0.08 -11.89
CA SER A 21 -37.82 -1.28 -12.30
C SER A 21 -36.33 -1.24 -11.95
N LYS A 22 -35.70 -0.05 -12.01
CA LYS A 22 -34.29 0.14 -11.65
C LYS A 22 -34.06 0.07 -10.14
N ILE A 23 -34.96 0.65 -9.35
CA ILE A 23 -34.93 0.54 -7.89
C ILE A 23 -35.15 -0.91 -7.46
N HIS A 24 -36.13 -1.62 -8.00
CA HIS A 24 -36.37 -3.01 -7.63
C HIS A 24 -35.18 -3.90 -7.94
N SER A 25 -34.56 -3.75 -9.11
CA SER A 25 -33.30 -4.42 -9.43
C SER A 25 -32.20 -4.12 -8.40
N THR A 26 -32.12 -2.87 -7.93
CA THR A 26 -31.16 -2.43 -6.91
C THR A 26 -31.45 -3.03 -5.51
N LEU A 27 -32.72 -3.05 -5.09
CA LEU A 27 -33.12 -3.63 -3.79
C LEU A 27 -33.00 -5.16 -3.80
N ASP A 28 -33.25 -5.80 -4.94
CA ASP A 28 -33.00 -7.22 -5.14
C ASP A 28 -31.51 -7.53 -4.98
N LEU A 29 -30.61 -6.70 -5.53
CA LEU A 29 -29.16 -6.85 -5.31
C LEU A 29 -28.76 -6.76 -3.84
N LEU A 30 -29.36 -5.83 -3.07
CA LEU A 30 -29.09 -5.69 -1.63
C LEU A 30 -29.64 -6.85 -0.79
N SER A 31 -30.59 -7.61 -1.32
CA SER A 31 -31.27 -8.70 -0.61
C SER A 31 -30.88 -10.10 -1.07
N GLN A 32 -30.05 -10.23 -2.11
CA GLN A 32 -29.55 -11.51 -2.62
C GLN A 32 -28.29 -11.97 -1.86
N ASN A 33 -28.33 -13.22 -1.37
CA ASN A 33 -27.12 -13.93 -0.97
C ASN A 33 -26.44 -14.47 -2.23
N GLY A 34 -25.23 -14.00 -2.50
CA GLY A 34 -24.57 -14.02 -3.81
C GLY A 34 -24.67 -15.31 -4.63
N THR A 35 -24.95 -15.15 -5.93
CA THR A 35 -24.30 -15.87 -7.06
C THR A 35 -24.76 -15.39 -8.43
N ASP A 36 -25.91 -14.71 -8.55
CA ASP A 36 -26.39 -14.12 -9.81
C ASP A 36 -26.60 -12.61 -9.68
N VAL A 37 -25.48 -11.87 -9.52
CA VAL A 37 -25.50 -10.41 -9.54
C VAL A 37 -25.74 -9.94 -10.98
N ALA A 38 -26.95 -9.44 -11.26
CA ALA A 38 -27.18 -8.70 -12.49
C ALA A 38 -26.29 -7.44 -12.49
N GLU A 39 -25.55 -7.20 -13.57
CA GLU A 39 -24.71 -6.00 -13.71
C GLU A 39 -25.56 -4.74 -13.49
N CYS A 40 -25.22 -3.97 -12.46
CA CYS A 40 -25.81 -2.65 -12.26
C CYS A 40 -25.05 -1.66 -13.14
N ASP A 41 -25.59 -1.35 -14.31
CA ASP A 41 -24.98 -0.44 -15.30
C ASP A 41 -24.79 1.01 -14.80
N ASP A 42 -25.30 1.38 -13.61
CA ASP A 42 -25.16 2.72 -13.02
C ASP A 42 -24.87 2.65 -11.51
N THR A 43 -23.62 2.39 -11.13
CA THR A 43 -23.15 2.44 -9.73
C THR A 43 -23.38 3.80 -9.06
N ASP A 44 -23.29 4.90 -9.83
CA ASP A 44 -23.59 6.27 -9.34
C ASP A 44 -25.08 6.45 -9.00
N SER A 45 -25.97 5.73 -9.68
CA SER A 45 -27.41 5.74 -9.38
C SER A 45 -27.70 4.97 -8.11
N LEU A 46 -27.01 3.85 -7.87
CA LEU A 46 -27.22 2.99 -6.71
C LEU A 46 -26.78 3.66 -5.40
N GLN A 47 -25.61 4.32 -5.40
CA GLN A 47 -25.11 5.07 -4.24
C GLN A 47 -26.00 6.27 -3.90
N ASN A 48 -26.45 7.03 -4.90
CA ASN A 48 -27.35 8.17 -4.69
C ASN A 48 -28.75 7.71 -4.24
N MET A 49 -29.31 6.64 -4.82
CA MET A 49 -30.59 6.07 -4.38
C MET A 49 -30.52 5.54 -2.94
N LEU A 50 -29.41 4.90 -2.55
CA LEU A 50 -29.18 4.45 -1.17
C LEU A 50 -29.07 5.61 -0.17
N LEU A 51 -28.34 6.67 -0.52
CA LEU A 51 -28.22 7.88 0.30
C LEU A 51 -29.57 8.60 0.47
N GLU A 52 -30.34 8.73 -0.61
CA GLU A 52 -31.69 9.31 -0.58
C GLU A 52 -32.68 8.45 0.21
N ALA A 53 -32.61 7.11 0.07
CA ALA A 53 -33.41 6.16 0.83
C ALA A 53 -33.09 6.21 2.33
N MET A 54 -31.81 6.27 2.70
CA MET A 54 -31.38 6.43 4.09
C MET A 54 -31.80 7.79 4.66
N ALA A 55 -31.71 8.87 3.88
CA ALA A 55 -32.16 10.19 4.30
C ALA A 55 -33.70 10.26 4.45
N ALA A 56 -34.45 9.53 3.61
CA ALA A 56 -35.90 9.50 3.66
C ALA A 56 -36.48 8.67 4.81
N LYS A 57 -35.73 7.66 5.30
CA LYS A 57 -36.13 6.80 6.43
C LYS A 57 -36.44 7.59 7.71
N ASP A 58 -35.72 8.69 7.94
CA ASP A 58 -35.84 9.50 9.15
C ASP A 58 -36.73 10.76 8.96
N MET A 59 -37.36 10.94 7.79
CA MET A 59 -38.19 12.11 7.48
C MET A 59 -39.67 11.92 7.86
N PRO A 60 -40.32 12.89 8.52
CA PRO A 60 -41.78 12.93 8.67
C PRO A 60 -42.51 12.94 7.32
N VAL A 61 -43.68 12.27 7.23
CA VAL A 61 -44.54 12.21 6.03
C VAL A 61 -44.93 13.61 5.52
N GLU A 62 -45.05 14.59 6.41
CA GLU A 62 -45.36 15.99 6.06
C GLU A 62 -44.21 16.67 5.28
N ASP A 63 -42.95 16.25 5.51
CA ASP A 63 -41.76 16.78 4.85
C ASP A 63 -41.56 16.19 3.44
N LEU A 64 -41.95 14.93 3.23
CA LEU A 64 -41.93 14.26 1.92
C LEU A 64 -42.78 15.00 0.86
N THR A 65 -43.94 15.50 1.27
CA THR A 65 -44.86 16.22 0.36
C THR A 65 -44.31 17.60 -0.05
N SER A 66 -43.68 18.31 0.90
CA SER A 66 -43.02 19.59 0.60
C SER A 66 -41.80 19.40 -0.30
N SER A 67 -41.01 18.34 -0.05
CA SER A 67 -39.81 18.01 -0.82
C SER A 67 -40.15 17.58 -2.23
N PHE A 68 -41.24 16.82 -2.41
CA PHE A 68 -41.78 16.53 -3.74
C PHE A 68 -42.25 17.78 -4.47
N SER A 69 -42.98 18.67 -3.79
CA SER A 69 -43.47 19.90 -4.43
C SER A 69 -42.31 20.77 -4.92
N LYS A 70 -41.25 20.90 -4.12
CA LYS A 70 -40.02 21.59 -4.51
C LYS A 70 -39.32 20.89 -5.69
N ALA A 71 -39.17 19.57 -5.64
CA ALA A 71 -38.56 18.81 -6.73
C ALA A 71 -39.34 18.93 -8.05
N ALA A 72 -40.67 18.97 -7.97
CA ALA A 72 -41.53 19.16 -9.14
C ALA A 72 -41.41 20.57 -9.73
N GLU A 73 -41.26 21.60 -8.88
CA GLU A 73 -41.00 22.99 -9.29
C GLU A 73 -39.61 23.15 -9.93
N GLU A 74 -38.62 22.45 -9.41
CA GLU A 74 -37.23 22.44 -9.92
C GLU A 74 -37.04 21.53 -11.15
N GLY A 75 -38.08 20.79 -11.55
CA GLY A 75 -38.03 19.85 -12.67
C GLY A 75 -37.14 18.62 -12.41
N ASN A 76 -36.86 18.31 -11.15
CA ASN A 76 -36.06 17.15 -10.77
C ASN A 76 -36.90 15.86 -10.82
N VAL A 77 -36.96 15.28 -12.02
CA VAL A 77 -37.77 14.09 -12.32
C VAL A 77 -37.36 12.89 -11.48
N ALA A 78 -36.07 12.70 -11.20
CA ALA A 78 -35.57 11.57 -10.40
C ALA A 78 -36.07 11.66 -8.95
N ALA A 79 -35.93 12.83 -8.31
CA ALA A 79 -36.45 13.05 -6.97
C ALA A 79 -37.98 12.92 -6.93
N CYS A 80 -38.70 13.40 -7.95
CA CYS A 80 -40.14 13.19 -8.05
C CYS A 80 -40.52 11.71 -8.12
N CYS A 81 -39.80 10.90 -8.90
CA CYS A 81 -39.99 9.45 -8.95
C CYS A 81 -39.70 8.79 -7.60
N MET A 82 -38.63 9.20 -6.91
CA MET A 82 -38.25 8.65 -5.60
C MET A 82 -39.34 8.91 -4.55
N TYR A 83 -39.83 10.14 -4.44
CA TYR A 83 -40.91 10.46 -3.49
C TYR A 83 -42.24 9.77 -3.84
N CYS A 84 -42.56 9.60 -5.13
CA CYS A 84 -43.73 8.80 -5.53
C CYS A 84 -43.56 7.34 -5.13
N TYR A 85 -42.36 6.76 -5.29
CA TYR A 85 -42.08 5.38 -4.90
C TYR A 85 -42.19 5.18 -3.37
N LEU A 86 -41.61 6.08 -2.59
CA LEU A 86 -41.64 6.06 -1.13
C LEU A 86 -43.07 6.13 -0.57
N GLU A 87 -43.91 7.03 -1.11
CA GLU A 87 -45.24 7.34 -0.57
C GLU A 87 -46.38 6.52 -1.21
N LEU A 88 -46.31 6.22 -2.51
CA LEU A 88 -47.43 5.59 -3.25
C LEU A 88 -47.26 4.08 -3.50
N ASP A 89 -46.04 3.56 -3.40
CA ASP A 89 -45.70 2.18 -3.77
C ASP A 89 -45.02 1.41 -2.62
N ASN A 90 -45.27 1.79 -1.37
CA ASN A 90 -44.67 1.20 -0.17
C ASN A 90 -43.12 1.18 -0.20
N GLY A 91 -42.50 2.12 -0.91
CA GLY A 91 -41.05 2.12 -1.12
C GLY A 91 -40.26 2.16 0.17
N ILE A 92 -40.76 2.84 1.22
CA ILE A 92 -40.12 2.86 2.54
C ILE A 92 -40.01 1.44 3.11
N GLU A 93 -41.10 0.67 3.12
CA GLU A 93 -41.13 -0.69 3.66
C GLU A 93 -40.29 -1.67 2.82
N GLU A 94 -40.29 -1.51 1.49
CA GLU A 94 -39.45 -2.33 0.59
C GLU A 94 -37.95 -2.05 0.80
N ILE A 95 -37.58 -0.77 0.95
CA ILE A 95 -36.22 -0.34 1.28
C ILE A 95 -35.82 -0.88 2.66
N GLU A 96 -36.67 -0.74 3.68
CA GLU A 96 -36.38 -1.23 5.04
C GLU A 96 -36.20 -2.75 5.07
N ASN A 97 -37.03 -3.49 4.34
CA ASN A 97 -36.91 -4.93 4.22
C ASN A 97 -35.61 -5.33 3.50
N ALA A 98 -35.25 -4.65 2.42
CA ALA A 98 -33.99 -4.87 1.71
C ALA A 98 -32.77 -4.53 2.58
N MET A 99 -32.81 -3.41 3.30
CA MET A 99 -31.74 -2.99 4.22
C MET A 99 -31.61 -3.93 5.43
N THR A 100 -32.72 -4.40 6.00
CA THR A 100 -32.69 -5.37 7.11
C THR A 100 -32.09 -6.70 6.65
N LYS A 101 -32.44 -7.16 5.43
CA LYS A 101 -31.83 -8.35 4.82
C LYS A 101 -30.35 -8.14 4.56
N PHE A 102 -29.97 -6.97 4.03
CA PHE A 102 -28.57 -6.60 3.84
C PHE A 102 -27.82 -6.59 5.18
N GLU A 103 -28.34 -5.95 6.23
CA GLU A 103 -27.72 -5.88 7.56
C GLU A 103 -27.51 -7.25 8.22
N GLN A 104 -28.35 -8.23 7.88
CA GLN A 104 -28.26 -9.63 8.29
C GLN A 104 -27.39 -10.48 7.36
N SER A 105 -27.01 -9.96 6.20
CA SER A 105 -26.13 -10.65 5.26
C SER A 105 -24.70 -10.78 5.80
N ILE A 106 -24.00 -11.76 5.26
CA ILE A 106 -22.57 -11.96 5.49
C ILE A 106 -21.76 -10.74 4.99
N ASP A 107 -22.20 -10.10 3.90
CA ASP A 107 -21.51 -8.93 3.31
C ASP A 107 -21.57 -7.71 4.22
N ALA A 108 -22.71 -7.42 4.86
CA ALA A 108 -22.80 -6.34 5.83
C ALA A 108 -21.96 -6.60 7.08
N GLN A 109 -21.81 -7.86 7.49
CA GLN A 109 -20.92 -8.22 8.60
C GLN A 109 -19.46 -7.93 8.23
N TYR A 110 -19.00 -8.30 7.03
CA TYR A 110 -17.66 -7.95 6.54
C TYR A 110 -17.44 -6.44 6.47
N ILE A 111 -18.43 -5.67 6.01
CA ILE A 111 -18.35 -4.20 5.96
C ILE A 111 -18.22 -3.62 7.38
N LYS A 112 -19.06 -4.08 8.32
CA LYS A 112 -19.00 -3.65 9.73
C LYS A 112 -17.66 -3.99 10.36
N ASP A 113 -17.13 -5.18 10.13
CA ASP A 113 -15.84 -5.62 10.67
C ASP A 113 -14.67 -4.86 10.06
N GLY A 114 -14.67 -4.62 8.74
CA GLY A 114 -13.67 -3.80 8.06
C GLY A 114 -13.64 -2.35 8.57
N VAL A 115 -14.81 -1.73 8.73
CA VAL A 115 -14.94 -0.37 9.29
C VAL A 115 -14.48 -0.33 10.75
N LYS A 116 -14.87 -1.32 11.56
CA LYS A 116 -14.45 -1.43 12.97
C LYS A 116 -12.93 -1.54 13.09
N LEU A 117 -12.29 -2.37 12.26
CA LEU A 117 -10.84 -2.53 12.21
C LEU A 117 -10.13 -1.23 11.81
N TYR A 118 -10.64 -0.54 10.78
CA TYR A 118 -10.11 0.78 10.39
C TYR A 118 -10.18 1.80 11.55
N LEU A 119 -11.31 1.85 12.27
CA LEU A 119 -11.48 2.74 13.42
C LEU A 119 -10.58 2.37 14.62
N GLN A 120 -10.21 1.10 14.77
CA GLN A 120 -9.28 0.66 15.81
C GLN A 120 -7.86 1.14 15.52
N ASP A 121 -7.36 0.94 14.30
CA ASP A 121 -6.05 1.46 13.90
C ASP A 121 -5.97 2.98 14.01
N LYS A 122 -7.05 3.68 13.61
CA LYS A 122 -7.12 5.14 13.71
C LYS A 122 -6.91 5.66 15.13
N LYS A 123 -7.26 4.85 16.14
CA LYS A 123 -7.01 5.18 17.55
C LYS A 123 -5.56 4.90 17.98
N GLN A 124 -4.85 4.06 17.24
CA GLN A 124 -3.44 3.72 17.48
C GLN A 124 -2.47 4.63 16.71
N GLU A 125 -2.96 5.45 15.78
CA GLU A 125 -2.16 6.51 15.14
C GLU A 125 -1.59 7.47 16.19
N THR A 126 -0.28 7.71 16.16
CA THR A 126 0.33 8.69 17.06
C THR A 126 -0.03 10.09 16.58
N LEU A 127 -0.54 10.92 17.50
CA LEU A 127 -0.92 12.31 17.23
C LEU A 127 0.28 13.20 16.85
N GLU A 128 1.50 12.77 17.17
CA GLU A 128 2.73 13.46 16.78
C GLU A 128 3.21 12.93 15.42
N ALA A 129 3.08 13.76 14.38
CA ALA A 129 3.68 13.49 13.08
C ALA A 129 5.20 13.39 13.24
N SER A 130 5.78 12.28 12.81
CA SER A 130 7.23 12.13 12.85
C SER A 130 7.88 13.04 11.81
N GLU A 131 8.74 13.96 12.27
CA GLU A 131 9.54 14.82 11.39
C GLU A 131 10.58 14.04 10.56
N GLN A 132 10.82 12.76 10.90
CA GLN A 132 11.74 11.93 10.14
C GLN A 132 11.15 11.59 8.76
N GLU A 133 12.01 11.55 7.74
CA GLU A 133 11.61 11.13 6.40
C GLU A 133 11.35 9.61 6.37
N LEU A 134 10.29 9.15 5.70
CA LEU A 134 10.04 7.72 5.49
C LEU A 134 11.05 7.18 4.47
N ASN A 135 11.94 6.29 4.92
CA ASN A 135 12.90 5.61 4.05
C ASN A 135 12.92 4.10 4.32
N LEU A 136 13.59 3.34 3.45
CA LEU A 136 13.61 1.87 3.52
C LEU A 136 14.15 1.32 4.85
N LEU A 137 15.14 1.99 5.46
CA LEU A 137 15.70 1.55 6.74
C LEU A 137 14.78 1.87 7.89
N ARG A 138 14.16 3.06 7.92
CA ARG A 138 13.16 3.39 8.93
C ARG A 138 11.96 2.44 8.89
N LEU A 139 11.49 2.10 7.69
CA LEU A 139 10.41 1.13 7.52
C LEU A 139 10.81 -0.26 8.07
N ARG A 140 12.07 -0.65 7.86
CA ARG A 140 12.63 -1.91 8.35
C ARG A 140 12.83 -1.90 9.87
N ARG A 141 13.28 -0.77 10.43
CA ARG A 141 13.39 -0.50 11.87
C ARG A 141 12.04 -0.60 12.55
N TRP A 142 11.03 0.07 11.99
CA TRP A 142 9.67 0.02 12.51
C TRP A 142 9.17 -1.42 12.60
N HIS A 143 9.31 -2.21 11.53
CA HIS A 143 8.93 -3.63 11.54
C HIS A 143 9.69 -4.44 12.60
N TYR A 144 10.99 -4.19 12.75
CA TYR A 144 11.80 -4.85 13.78
C TYR A 144 11.30 -4.57 15.20
N GLU A 145 10.80 -3.36 15.46
CA GLU A 145 10.29 -2.93 16.77
C GLU A 145 8.82 -3.28 17.01
N HIS A 146 8.04 -3.52 15.94
CA HIS A 146 6.59 -3.74 15.97
C HIS A 146 6.20 -5.08 15.30
N PRO A 147 6.74 -6.23 15.77
CA PRO A 147 6.50 -7.52 15.14
C PRO A 147 5.04 -7.99 15.31
N GLU A 148 4.35 -7.59 16.37
CA GLU A 148 2.98 -8.00 16.65
C GLU A 148 1.99 -7.35 15.67
N GLU A 149 2.15 -6.04 15.42
CA GLU A 149 1.35 -5.26 14.48
C GLU A 149 1.52 -5.78 13.06
N TYR A 150 2.74 -6.14 12.68
CA TYR A 150 3.00 -6.76 11.39
C TYR A 150 2.38 -8.16 11.26
N GLN A 151 2.44 -8.95 12.33
CA GLN A 151 1.80 -10.26 12.36
C GLN A 151 0.27 -10.14 12.24
N GLU A 152 -0.35 -9.16 12.89
CA GLU A 152 -1.77 -8.88 12.74
C GLU A 152 -2.12 -8.50 11.29
N PHE A 153 -1.33 -7.63 10.66
CA PHE A 153 -1.49 -7.27 9.26
C PHE A 153 -1.43 -8.49 8.32
N THR A 154 -0.44 -9.35 8.47
CA THR A 154 -0.29 -10.54 7.62
C THR A 154 -1.38 -11.59 7.86
N ASN A 155 -1.90 -11.68 9.09
CA ASN A 155 -3.07 -12.49 9.41
C ASN A 155 -4.33 -11.97 8.69
N LEU A 156 -4.55 -10.65 8.65
CA LEU A 156 -5.66 -10.05 7.89
C LEU A 156 -5.55 -10.35 6.39
N PHE A 157 -4.36 -10.24 5.81
CA PHE A 157 -4.13 -10.63 4.41
C PHE A 157 -4.45 -12.12 4.18
N THR A 158 -4.03 -13.01 5.09
CA THR A 158 -4.27 -14.45 4.98
C THR A 158 -5.77 -14.75 4.98
N LYS A 159 -6.53 -14.14 5.89
CA LYS A 159 -8.01 -14.26 5.91
C LYS A 159 -8.62 -13.77 4.60
N ALA A 160 -8.10 -12.68 4.03
CA ALA A 160 -8.60 -12.17 2.75
C ALA A 160 -8.34 -13.11 1.58
N TYR A 161 -7.22 -13.82 1.62
CA TYR A 161 -6.92 -14.87 0.68
C TYR A 161 -7.86 -16.08 0.80
N GLU A 162 -8.49 -16.26 1.97
CA GLU A 162 -9.53 -17.25 2.27
C GLU A 162 -10.96 -16.72 2.03
N GLY A 163 -11.11 -15.45 1.62
CA GLY A 163 -12.40 -14.84 1.26
C GLY A 163 -12.89 -13.74 2.21
N ASP A 164 -12.15 -13.40 3.27
CA ASP A 164 -12.51 -12.33 4.20
C ASP A 164 -12.23 -10.94 3.62
N MET A 165 -13.27 -10.17 3.33
CA MET A 165 -13.11 -8.85 2.70
C MET A 165 -12.59 -7.76 3.65
N SER A 166 -12.40 -8.03 4.94
CA SER A 166 -11.94 -7.05 5.93
C SER A 166 -10.63 -6.37 5.53
N PHE A 167 -9.67 -7.12 4.97
CA PHE A 167 -8.39 -6.56 4.49
C PHE A 167 -8.59 -5.59 3.32
N ALA A 168 -9.44 -5.96 2.35
CA ALA A 168 -9.71 -5.15 1.17
C ALA A 168 -10.47 -3.87 1.54
N LEU A 169 -11.49 -4.00 2.39
CA LEU A 169 -12.28 -2.88 2.90
C LEU A 169 -11.39 -1.89 3.69
N LYS A 170 -10.55 -2.43 4.57
CA LYS A 170 -9.57 -1.65 5.34
C LYS A 170 -8.59 -0.92 4.43
N GLY A 171 -8.03 -1.61 3.43
CA GLY A 171 -7.16 -0.99 2.42
C GLY A 171 -7.85 0.11 1.61
N ILE A 172 -9.12 -0.10 1.22
CA ILE A 172 -9.93 0.91 0.53
C ILE A 172 -10.17 2.14 1.42
N SER A 173 -10.45 1.96 2.72
CA SER A 173 -10.62 3.08 3.65
C SER A 173 -9.37 3.97 3.70
N TYR A 174 -8.17 3.38 3.81
CA TYR A 174 -6.92 4.12 3.76
C TYR A 174 -6.65 4.75 2.40
N LEU A 175 -6.94 4.06 1.30
CA LEU A 175 -6.81 4.61 -0.04
C LEU A 175 -7.71 5.84 -0.22
N ILE A 176 -8.98 5.77 0.18
CA ILE A 176 -9.92 6.90 0.12
C ILE A 176 -9.38 8.10 0.90
N GLU A 177 -8.83 7.86 2.10
CA GLU A 177 -8.27 8.91 2.93
C GLU A 177 -7.01 9.55 2.32
N LEU A 178 -6.12 8.73 1.74
CA LEU A 178 -4.89 9.16 1.08
C LEU A 178 -5.20 9.87 -0.25
N LEU A 179 -6.28 9.49 -0.95
CA LEU A 179 -6.48 9.92 -2.32
C LEU A 179 -7.08 11.33 -2.46
N SER A 180 -7.62 11.93 -1.40
CA SER A 180 -8.40 13.19 -1.45
C SER A 180 -9.57 13.13 -2.47
N LEU A 181 -10.53 14.05 -2.38
CA LEU A 181 -11.67 14.08 -3.31
C LEU A 181 -11.25 14.18 -4.79
N ASP A 182 -10.17 14.90 -5.08
CA ASP A 182 -9.67 15.06 -6.45
C ASP A 182 -9.06 13.77 -7.02
N GLY A 183 -8.35 12.98 -6.20
CA GLY A 183 -7.75 11.72 -6.63
C GLY A 183 -8.82 10.65 -6.89
N ILE A 184 -9.86 10.62 -6.07
CA ILE A 184 -11.04 9.77 -6.28
C ILE A 184 -11.71 10.13 -7.61
N LYS A 185 -11.94 11.42 -7.87
CA LYS A 185 -12.53 11.89 -9.13
C LYS A 185 -11.70 11.48 -10.35
N GLY A 186 -10.37 11.63 -10.27
CA GLY A 186 -9.49 11.21 -11.36
C GLY A 186 -9.48 9.69 -11.59
N ILE A 187 -9.61 8.88 -10.54
CA ILE A 187 -9.76 7.42 -10.67
C ILE A 187 -11.07 7.09 -11.37
N THR A 188 -12.18 7.73 -10.98
CA THR A 188 -13.47 7.55 -11.64
C THR A 188 -13.41 7.93 -13.12
N GLU A 189 -12.79 9.07 -13.46
CA GLU A 189 -12.60 9.49 -14.86
C GLU A 189 -11.75 8.49 -15.66
N LEU A 190 -10.69 7.95 -15.04
CA LEU A 190 -9.86 6.93 -15.65
C LEU A 190 -10.65 5.63 -15.87
N LEU A 191 -11.40 5.16 -14.88
CA LEU A 191 -12.25 3.97 -15.00
C LEU A 191 -13.25 4.12 -16.13
N LEU A 192 -13.95 5.26 -16.18
CA LEU A 192 -14.87 5.58 -17.27
C LEU A 192 -14.16 5.55 -18.63
N SER A 193 -12.91 6.04 -18.72
CA SER A 193 -12.13 6.01 -19.96
C SER A 193 -11.77 4.60 -20.45
N LEU A 194 -11.89 3.59 -19.59
CA LEU A 194 -11.66 2.19 -19.96
C LEU A 194 -12.94 1.53 -20.48
N CYS A 195 -14.13 2.05 -20.16
CA CYS A 195 -15.44 1.46 -20.49
C CYS A 195 -16.03 1.94 -21.84
N PRO A 196 -16.15 1.09 -22.89
CA PRO A 196 -16.80 1.31 -24.16
C PRO A 196 -18.18 1.91 -24.02
N GLY A 197 -18.47 2.88 -24.88
CA GLY A 197 -19.74 3.59 -24.86
C GLY A 197 -19.75 4.81 -23.96
N THR A 198 -18.82 4.97 -23.01
CA THR A 198 -18.71 6.22 -22.25
C THR A 198 -18.10 7.33 -23.09
N GLU A 199 -18.46 8.58 -22.78
CA GLU A 199 -17.87 9.74 -23.42
C GLU A 199 -16.35 9.80 -23.19
N SER A 200 -15.89 9.42 -22.00
CA SER A 200 -14.48 9.34 -21.62
C SER A 200 -13.71 8.30 -22.43
N TYR A 201 -14.31 7.13 -22.70
CA TYR A 201 -13.70 6.08 -23.51
C TYR A 201 -13.55 6.52 -24.97
N ASN A 202 -14.59 7.11 -25.54
CA ASN A 202 -14.54 7.64 -26.90
C ASN A 202 -13.45 8.73 -27.00
N LYS A 203 -13.41 9.66 -26.05
CA LYS A 203 -12.36 10.70 -25.99
C LYS A 203 -10.96 10.09 -25.88
N ALA A 204 -10.77 9.05 -25.07
CA ALA A 204 -9.47 8.38 -24.92
C ALA A 204 -9.04 7.68 -26.21
N GLN A 205 -9.97 7.03 -26.92
CA GLN A 205 -9.69 6.30 -28.16
C GLN A 205 -9.27 7.22 -29.31
N PHE A 206 -9.82 8.44 -29.35
CA PHE A 206 -9.50 9.46 -30.36
C PHE A 206 -8.45 10.48 -29.89
N SER A 207 -7.88 10.30 -28.69
CA SER A 207 -6.84 11.20 -28.19
C SER A 207 -5.50 10.94 -28.90
N ASN A 208 -4.79 12.01 -29.27
CA ASN A 208 -3.43 11.91 -29.83
C ASN A 208 -2.39 11.46 -28.77
N THR A 209 -2.80 11.31 -27.51
CA THR A 209 -1.95 10.92 -26.39
C THR A 209 -2.05 9.40 -26.21
N SER A 210 -1.08 8.66 -26.74
CA SER A 210 -1.04 7.18 -26.71
C SER A 210 -0.71 6.59 -25.34
N GLN A 211 -1.14 7.24 -24.26
CA GLN A 211 -0.77 6.89 -22.90
C GLN A 211 -1.64 5.74 -22.42
N GLN A 212 -0.99 4.65 -22.00
CA GLN A 212 -1.66 3.43 -21.55
C GLN A 212 -2.29 3.65 -20.17
N ALA A 213 -3.33 2.86 -19.84
CA ALA A 213 -4.06 2.99 -18.57
C ALA A 213 -3.15 3.00 -17.33
N HIS A 214 -2.14 2.13 -17.31
CA HIS A 214 -1.17 2.05 -16.22
C HIS A 214 -0.30 3.32 -16.05
N GLU A 215 0.01 4.03 -17.12
CA GLU A 215 0.77 5.29 -17.08
C GLU A 215 -0.09 6.39 -16.46
N LYS A 216 -1.37 6.45 -16.84
CA LYS A 216 -2.34 7.37 -16.24
C LYS A 216 -2.57 7.08 -14.76
N LEU A 217 -2.68 5.80 -14.36
CA LEU A 217 -2.73 5.41 -12.94
C LEU A 217 -1.50 5.92 -12.19
N THR A 218 -0.31 5.70 -12.76
CA THR A 218 0.96 6.09 -12.13
C THR A 218 1.04 7.59 -11.92
N GLU A 219 0.67 8.39 -12.93
CA GLU A 219 0.66 9.85 -12.83
C GLU A 219 -0.38 10.35 -11.83
N LEU A 220 -1.57 9.75 -11.82
CA LEU A 220 -2.61 10.10 -10.87
C LEU A 220 -2.14 9.85 -9.44
N PHE A 221 -1.64 8.65 -9.13
CA PHE A 221 -1.09 8.35 -7.81
C PHE A 221 0.05 9.31 -7.45
N ALA A 222 1.01 9.53 -8.36
CA ALA A 222 2.13 10.44 -8.11
C ALA A 222 1.67 11.88 -7.82
N SER A 223 0.60 12.35 -8.47
CA SER A 223 0.05 13.69 -8.22
C SER A 223 -0.63 13.77 -6.85
N THR A 224 -1.33 12.72 -6.45
CA THR A 224 -2.05 12.65 -5.18
C THR A 224 -1.09 12.52 -3.99
N PHE A 225 -0.09 11.64 -4.07
CA PHE A 225 0.91 11.44 -3.02
C PHE A 225 1.87 12.62 -2.83
N LYS A 226 1.94 13.56 -3.77
CA LYS A 226 2.74 14.80 -3.65
C LYS A 226 2.05 15.90 -2.84
N LYS A 227 0.77 15.74 -2.48
CA LYS A 227 0.07 16.72 -1.63
C LYS A 227 0.61 16.64 -0.20
N GLU A 228 0.99 17.78 0.39
CA GLU A 228 1.58 17.84 1.74
C GLU A 228 0.65 17.19 2.79
N GLU A 229 -0.67 17.38 2.67
CA GLU A 229 -1.67 16.71 3.53
C GLU A 229 -1.62 15.18 3.44
N THR A 230 -1.25 14.61 2.29
CA THR A 230 -1.13 13.15 2.11
C THR A 230 0.19 12.64 2.71
N LYS A 231 1.24 13.44 2.61
CA LYS A 231 2.55 13.17 3.22
C LYS A 231 2.47 13.25 4.75
N ASP A 232 1.80 14.26 5.29
CA ASP A 232 1.52 14.41 6.72
C ASP A 232 0.75 13.19 7.24
N LYS A 233 -0.31 12.76 6.55
CA LYS A 233 -1.09 11.56 6.93
C LYS A 233 -0.26 10.26 6.93
N ILE A 234 0.68 10.11 6.00
CA ILE A 234 1.62 8.97 6.00
C ILE A 234 2.60 9.03 7.20
N GLN A 235 2.87 10.21 7.74
CA GLN A 235 3.86 10.45 8.81
C GLN A 235 3.33 10.24 10.25
N HIS A 236 2.03 9.96 10.46
CA HIS A 236 1.43 9.72 11.78
C HIS A 236 1.71 8.32 12.37
N ASN A 237 2.76 7.63 11.90
CA ASN A 237 3.16 6.28 12.30
C ASN A 237 2.00 5.26 12.36
N ASN A 238 1.08 5.30 11.40
CA ASN A 238 -0.02 4.34 11.35
C ASN A 238 0.52 2.89 11.21
N PRO A 239 0.27 1.99 12.17
CA PRO A 239 0.83 0.65 12.14
C PRO A 239 0.45 -0.19 10.92
N PHE A 240 -0.78 -0.03 10.42
CA PHE A 240 -1.25 -0.75 9.23
C PHE A 240 -0.57 -0.26 7.96
N LEU A 241 -0.41 1.05 7.78
CA LEU A 241 0.29 1.60 6.62
C LEU A 241 1.78 1.22 6.61
N PHE A 242 2.45 1.28 7.76
CA PHE A 242 3.83 0.81 7.88
C PHE A 242 3.94 -0.69 7.59
N SER A 243 3.04 -1.50 8.13
CA SER A 243 2.98 -2.94 7.83
C SER A 243 2.73 -3.19 6.34
N GLN A 244 1.82 -2.45 5.71
CA GLN A 244 1.52 -2.57 4.29
C GLN A 244 2.72 -2.19 3.44
N PHE A 245 3.39 -1.06 3.71
CA PHE A 245 4.58 -0.64 2.96
C PHE A 245 5.72 -1.65 3.14
N TYR A 246 5.95 -2.12 4.37
CA TYR A 246 6.96 -3.12 4.65
C TYR A 246 6.68 -4.40 3.85
N TRP A 247 5.46 -4.92 3.95
CA TRP A 247 5.03 -6.14 3.26
C TRP A 247 5.19 -6.02 1.74
N MET A 248 4.78 -4.89 1.18
CA MET A 248 4.92 -4.58 -0.25
C MET A 248 6.39 -4.58 -0.68
N ILE A 249 7.30 -4.01 0.10
CA ILE A 249 8.69 -3.83 -0.31
C ILE A 249 9.56 -5.06 -0.01
N PHE A 250 9.44 -5.63 1.19
CA PHE A 250 10.35 -6.65 1.70
C PHE A 250 9.81 -8.08 1.56
N ASP A 251 8.49 -8.27 1.59
CA ASP A 251 7.86 -9.61 1.71
C ASP A 251 7.06 -10.04 0.47
N ASN A 252 7.50 -9.61 -0.71
CA ASN A 252 6.85 -9.95 -1.98
C ASN A 252 5.38 -9.49 -2.07
N GLY A 253 4.97 -8.49 -1.28
CA GLY A 253 3.59 -8.01 -1.20
C GLY A 253 2.98 -7.60 -2.54
N PHE A 254 3.75 -7.04 -3.48
CA PHE A 254 3.20 -6.73 -4.82
C PHE A 254 2.75 -7.98 -5.58
N VAL A 255 3.52 -9.07 -5.49
CA VAL A 255 3.17 -10.35 -6.14
C VAL A 255 1.99 -11.01 -5.43
N LYS A 256 1.97 -10.97 -4.09
CA LYS A 256 0.87 -11.49 -3.27
C LYS A 256 -0.43 -10.71 -3.50
N ALA A 257 -0.36 -9.38 -3.65
CA ALA A 257 -1.50 -8.54 -4.00
C ALA A 257 -2.01 -8.84 -5.41
N ALA A 258 -1.13 -9.00 -6.40
CA ALA A 258 -1.50 -9.43 -7.74
C ALA A 258 -2.16 -10.82 -7.75
N ASP A 259 -1.68 -11.74 -6.91
CA ASP A 259 -2.28 -13.06 -6.75
C ASP A 259 -3.69 -13.00 -6.13
N LEU A 260 -3.87 -12.19 -5.08
CA LEU A 260 -5.19 -11.93 -4.51
C LEU A 260 -6.13 -11.30 -5.54
N LEU A 261 -5.68 -10.28 -6.28
CA LEU A 261 -6.45 -9.64 -7.35
C LEU A 261 -6.82 -10.61 -8.48
N SER A 262 -5.92 -11.51 -8.84
CA SER A 262 -6.21 -12.55 -9.83
C SER A 262 -7.33 -13.47 -9.35
N LYS A 263 -7.36 -13.83 -8.06
CA LYS A 263 -8.44 -14.65 -7.51
C LYS A 263 -9.77 -13.92 -7.47
N THR A 264 -9.77 -12.65 -7.06
CA THR A 264 -10.99 -11.88 -6.84
C THR A 264 -11.60 -11.35 -8.13
N MET A 265 -10.79 -10.82 -9.05
CA MET A 265 -11.28 -10.17 -10.28
C MET A 265 -11.10 -11.01 -11.55
N MET A 266 -10.31 -12.08 -11.50
CA MET A 266 -9.95 -12.86 -12.69
C MET A 266 -10.10 -14.37 -12.46
N GLY A 267 -11.08 -14.74 -11.62
CA GLY A 267 -11.40 -16.12 -11.23
C GLY A 267 -12.03 -16.96 -12.37
N GLU A 268 -12.99 -17.84 -12.05
CA GLU A 268 -13.49 -18.82 -13.04
C GLU A 268 -14.37 -18.23 -14.15
N LYS A 269 -15.06 -17.10 -13.90
CA LYS A 269 -15.95 -16.44 -14.88
C LYS A 269 -15.91 -14.90 -14.78
N PRO A 270 -14.74 -14.26 -14.95
CA PRO A 270 -14.67 -12.82 -14.90
C PRO A 270 -15.31 -12.20 -16.14
N SER A 271 -16.01 -11.08 -15.98
CA SER A 271 -16.45 -10.29 -17.11
C SER A 271 -15.24 -9.76 -17.89
N PHE A 272 -15.46 -9.37 -19.16
CA PHE A 272 -14.41 -8.75 -19.97
C PHE A 272 -13.79 -7.52 -19.25
N TRP A 273 -14.62 -6.75 -18.55
CA TRP A 273 -14.22 -5.59 -17.74
C TRP A 273 -13.33 -5.97 -16.58
N GLN A 274 -13.77 -6.92 -15.75
CA GLN A 274 -13.04 -7.37 -14.58
C GLN A 274 -11.66 -7.92 -14.98
N LYS A 275 -11.62 -8.69 -16.08
CA LYS A 275 -10.39 -9.22 -16.63
C LYS A 275 -9.45 -8.10 -17.09
N ASN A 276 -9.90 -7.22 -17.98
CA ASN A 276 -9.07 -6.15 -18.53
C ASN A 276 -8.58 -5.17 -17.44
N PHE A 277 -9.46 -4.82 -16.50
CA PHE A 277 -9.12 -3.92 -15.41
C PHE A 277 -8.12 -4.55 -14.41
N GLY A 278 -8.34 -5.82 -14.03
CA GLY A 278 -7.41 -6.59 -13.20
C GLY A 278 -6.03 -6.72 -13.84
N GLU A 279 -5.98 -6.97 -15.16
CA GLU A 279 -4.74 -6.98 -15.95
C GLU A 279 -3.98 -5.65 -15.87
N GLN A 280 -4.67 -4.52 -16.02
CA GLN A 280 -4.04 -3.20 -15.95
C GLN A 280 -3.53 -2.86 -14.54
N ILE A 281 -4.29 -3.21 -13.48
CA ILE A 281 -3.84 -3.03 -12.10
C ILE A 281 -2.59 -3.88 -11.85
N MET A 282 -2.60 -5.16 -12.21
CA MET A 282 -1.44 -6.04 -12.03
C MET A 282 -0.22 -5.54 -12.80
N ARG A 283 -0.41 -5.02 -14.02
CA ARG A 283 0.67 -4.41 -14.79
C ARG A 283 1.24 -3.17 -14.11
N SER A 284 0.38 -2.32 -13.55
CA SER A 284 0.79 -1.16 -12.76
C SER A 284 1.56 -1.56 -11.50
N LEU A 285 1.06 -2.55 -10.74
CA LEU A 285 1.75 -3.12 -9.57
C LEU A 285 3.13 -3.66 -9.94
N MET A 286 3.22 -4.42 -11.03
CA MET A 286 4.48 -4.98 -11.51
C MET A 286 5.49 -3.88 -11.86
N LEU A 287 5.11 -2.93 -12.72
CA LEU A 287 6.00 -1.87 -13.17
C LEU A 287 6.43 -0.97 -12.01
N THR A 288 5.51 -0.64 -11.10
CA THR A 288 5.79 0.12 -9.87
C THR A 288 6.77 -0.62 -8.98
N SER A 289 6.57 -1.93 -8.77
CA SER A 289 7.47 -2.74 -7.93
C SER A 289 8.90 -2.78 -8.49
N MET A 290 9.05 -2.79 -9.81
CA MET A 290 10.36 -2.79 -10.48
C MET A 290 11.04 -1.42 -10.43
N ASP A 291 10.26 -0.34 -10.53
CA ASP A 291 10.77 1.03 -10.51
C ASP A 291 11.08 1.54 -9.09
N LYS A 292 10.23 1.20 -8.12
CA LYS A 292 10.22 1.80 -6.77
C LYS A 292 10.54 0.83 -5.63
N ALA A 293 10.35 -0.48 -5.81
CA ALA A 293 10.51 -1.48 -4.73
C ALA A 293 11.60 -2.52 -5.02
N ALA A 294 12.46 -2.28 -6.03
CA ALA A 294 13.59 -3.14 -6.41
C ALA A 294 13.23 -4.60 -6.76
N TYR A 295 11.99 -4.87 -7.19
CA TYR A 295 11.59 -6.19 -7.68
C TYR A 295 12.29 -6.51 -9.00
N THR A 296 12.62 -7.80 -9.19
CA THR A 296 13.23 -8.26 -10.43
C THR A 296 12.21 -8.94 -11.33
N LYS A 297 12.55 -9.05 -12.62
CA LYS A 297 11.81 -9.91 -13.56
C LYS A 297 11.70 -11.36 -13.03
N GLY A 298 12.74 -11.84 -12.35
CA GLY A 298 12.76 -13.18 -11.74
C GLY A 298 11.72 -13.34 -10.64
N THR A 299 11.55 -12.33 -9.79
CA THR A 299 10.56 -12.30 -8.71
C THR A 299 9.14 -12.52 -9.24
N TRP A 300 8.76 -11.80 -10.29
CA TRP A 300 7.43 -11.95 -10.90
C TRP A 300 7.27 -13.26 -11.68
N LYS A 301 8.32 -13.75 -12.33
CA LYS A 301 8.28 -15.06 -13.02
C LYS A 301 8.18 -16.25 -12.07
N ALA A 302 8.62 -16.09 -10.82
CA ALA A 302 8.52 -17.13 -9.80
C ALA A 302 7.11 -17.25 -9.18
N ALA A 303 6.17 -16.35 -9.49
CA ALA A 303 4.81 -16.40 -8.98
C ALA A 303 4.12 -17.74 -9.27
N ASN A 304 3.43 -18.35 -8.31
CA ASN A 304 2.79 -19.66 -8.51
C ASN A 304 1.55 -19.58 -9.42
N ASN A 305 0.86 -18.44 -9.44
CA ASN A 305 -0.35 -18.22 -10.21
C ASN A 305 -0.05 -17.96 -11.70
N ARG A 306 -0.71 -18.74 -12.56
CA ARG A 306 -0.57 -18.66 -14.02
C ARG A 306 -1.04 -17.34 -14.60
N VAL A 307 -2.16 -16.78 -14.10
CA VAL A 307 -2.67 -15.49 -14.56
C VAL A 307 -1.65 -14.39 -14.27
N VAL A 308 -1.12 -14.35 -13.04
CA VAL A 308 -0.07 -13.39 -12.66
C VAL A 308 1.17 -13.53 -13.54
N LYS A 309 1.60 -14.78 -13.83
CA LYS A 309 2.72 -15.05 -14.74
C LYS A 309 2.46 -14.57 -16.16
N ASP A 310 1.27 -14.80 -16.69
CA ASP A 310 0.91 -14.44 -18.07
C ASP A 310 0.88 -12.92 -18.24
N VAL A 311 0.25 -12.20 -17.30
CA VAL A 311 0.23 -10.73 -17.26
C VAL A 311 1.64 -10.16 -17.12
N ALA A 312 2.45 -10.72 -16.21
CA ALA A 312 3.83 -10.30 -16.03
C ALA A 312 4.67 -10.52 -17.28
N ASN A 313 4.55 -11.66 -17.95
CA ASN A 313 5.28 -11.95 -19.18
C ASN A 313 4.91 -10.97 -20.30
N SER A 314 3.62 -10.68 -20.48
CA SER A 314 3.14 -9.71 -21.48
C SER A 314 3.71 -8.32 -21.21
N ALA A 315 3.58 -7.83 -19.97
CA ALA A 315 4.08 -6.52 -19.59
C ALA A 315 5.62 -6.41 -19.70
N LEU A 316 6.34 -7.50 -19.41
CA LEU A 316 7.80 -7.54 -19.52
C LEU A 316 8.32 -7.55 -20.96
N GLN A 317 7.54 -8.03 -21.93
CA GLN A 317 7.88 -7.95 -23.36
C GLN A 317 7.80 -6.51 -23.87
N GLU A 318 6.85 -5.73 -23.36
CA GLU A 318 6.62 -4.35 -23.77
C GLU A 318 7.55 -3.34 -23.06
N SER A 319 8.01 -3.68 -21.84
CA SER A 319 8.92 -2.81 -21.08
C SER A 319 10.39 -2.93 -21.56
N LYS A 320 10.94 -1.84 -22.11
CA LYS A 320 12.40 -1.74 -22.34
C LYS A 320 13.13 -1.83 -21.00
N GLY A 321 14.15 -2.70 -20.93
CA GLY A 321 14.80 -3.09 -19.68
C GLY A 321 15.30 -1.90 -18.86
N ARG A 322 14.66 -1.65 -17.72
CA ARG A 322 15.17 -0.78 -16.66
C ARG A 322 15.88 -1.67 -15.64
N ARG A 323 17.22 -1.62 -15.62
CA ARG A 323 18.03 -2.31 -14.62
C ARG A 323 18.22 -1.38 -13.43
N GLY A 324 17.39 -1.51 -12.41
CA GLY A 324 17.69 -0.98 -11.08
C GLY A 324 18.57 -1.95 -10.31
N ARG A 325 19.64 -1.47 -9.67
CA ARG A 325 20.41 -2.26 -8.70
C ARG A 325 19.68 -2.18 -7.36
N LYS A 326 19.31 -3.33 -6.77
CA LYS A 326 18.66 -3.38 -5.46
C LYS A 326 19.58 -2.73 -4.42
N GLN A 327 19.14 -1.62 -3.82
CA GLN A 327 19.77 -1.12 -2.60
C GLN A 327 19.39 -2.08 -1.48
N VAL A 328 20.38 -2.76 -0.90
CA VAL A 328 20.17 -3.69 0.21
C VAL A 328 20.13 -2.87 1.50
N SER A 329 18.92 -2.64 1.99
CA SER A 329 18.64 -1.99 3.28
C SER A 329 18.47 -3.06 4.36
N VAL A 330 19.41 -3.12 5.30
CA VAL A 330 19.47 -4.09 6.40
C VAL A 330 19.89 -3.33 7.65
N LEU A 331 19.27 -3.63 8.79
CA LEU A 331 19.62 -3.05 10.09
C LEU A 331 20.90 -3.68 10.63
N LEU A 332 21.64 -2.97 11.47
CA LEU A 332 22.88 -3.51 12.04
C LEU A 332 22.62 -4.82 12.80
N GLU A 333 21.53 -4.87 13.55
CA GLU A 333 21.12 -6.02 14.35
C GLU A 333 20.84 -7.26 13.51
N GLU A 334 20.33 -7.06 12.30
CA GLU A 334 20.06 -8.14 11.34
C GLU A 334 21.32 -8.63 10.63
N MET A 335 22.43 -7.90 10.69
CA MET A 335 23.71 -8.32 10.09
C MET A 335 24.55 -9.18 11.04
N LEU A 336 24.35 -9.00 12.35
CA LEU A 336 25.17 -9.63 13.39
C LEU A 336 24.72 -11.06 13.69
N ILE A 337 25.65 -11.89 14.14
CA ILE A 337 25.37 -13.28 14.51
C ILE A 337 24.45 -13.40 15.74
N GLN A 338 23.47 -14.30 15.64
CA GLN A 338 22.63 -14.70 16.76
C GLN A 338 23.34 -15.76 17.62
N PRO A 339 23.14 -15.80 18.96
CA PRO A 339 22.27 -14.94 19.78
C PRO A 339 22.98 -13.68 20.32
N HIS A 340 24.14 -13.31 19.78
CA HIS A 340 25.02 -12.28 20.36
C HIS A 340 24.74 -10.86 19.89
N THR A 341 23.67 -10.64 19.13
CA THR A 341 23.34 -9.36 18.49
C THR A 341 23.34 -8.18 19.45
N GLU A 342 22.68 -8.28 20.61
CA GLU A 342 22.59 -7.18 21.57
C GLU A 342 23.96 -6.83 22.17
N LEU A 343 24.71 -7.84 22.60
CA LEU A 343 26.07 -7.67 23.13
C LEU A 343 27.00 -7.00 22.10
N LEU A 344 27.00 -7.51 20.87
CA LEU A 344 27.83 -6.96 19.79
C LEU A 344 27.41 -5.53 19.42
N THR A 345 26.11 -5.24 19.37
CA THR A 345 25.61 -3.89 19.06
C THR A 345 26.05 -2.89 20.12
N ASN A 346 25.93 -3.25 21.40
CA ASN A 346 26.35 -2.40 22.51
C ASN A 346 27.88 -2.17 22.49
N GLU A 347 28.67 -3.21 22.24
CA GLU A 347 30.12 -3.07 22.17
C GLU A 347 30.58 -2.23 20.98
N ILE A 348 29.91 -2.38 19.82
CA ILE A 348 30.14 -1.52 18.66
C ILE A 348 29.88 -0.06 19.04
N GLN A 349 28.78 0.25 19.74
CA GLN A 349 28.49 1.60 20.20
C GLN A 349 29.62 2.16 21.06
N VAL A 350 30.11 1.38 22.04
CA VAL A 350 31.22 1.77 22.91
C VAL A 350 32.48 2.08 22.10
N ILE A 351 32.87 1.20 21.17
CA ILE A 351 34.03 1.39 20.29
C ILE A 351 33.89 2.67 19.46
N LEU A 352 32.71 2.92 18.90
CA LEU A 352 32.44 4.11 18.09
C LEU A 352 32.55 5.39 18.94
N THR A 353 31.99 5.39 20.15
CA THR A 353 32.07 6.54 21.07
C THR A 353 33.51 6.82 21.50
N GLU A 354 34.24 5.83 21.98
CA GLU A 354 35.66 5.96 22.37
C GLU A 354 36.52 6.48 21.22
N TRP A 355 36.29 5.98 20.00
CA TRP A 355 37.03 6.40 18.82
C TRP A 355 36.76 7.85 18.46
N MET A 356 35.49 8.27 18.52
CA MET A 356 35.10 9.63 18.16
C MET A 356 35.61 10.67 19.16
N GLU A 357 35.68 10.33 20.45
CA GLU A 357 36.30 11.18 21.47
C GLU A 357 37.81 11.40 21.23
N THR A 358 38.50 10.40 20.67
CA THR A 358 39.97 10.43 20.54
C THR A 358 40.45 10.89 19.16
N ASN A 359 39.78 10.46 18.09
CA ASN A 359 40.28 10.60 16.71
C ASN A 359 39.38 11.45 15.81
N GLY A 360 38.07 11.52 16.08
CA GLY A 360 37.11 12.31 15.30
C GLY A 360 37.04 11.97 13.80
N THR A 361 37.27 10.70 13.41
CA THR A 361 37.21 10.27 12.00
C THR A 361 36.39 9.00 11.80
N ASP A 362 35.72 8.93 10.66
CA ASP A 362 34.83 7.84 10.24
C ASP A 362 35.60 6.55 9.84
N SER A 363 36.94 6.58 9.92
CA SER A 363 37.83 5.45 9.59
C SER A 363 37.55 4.20 10.42
N VAL A 364 37.04 4.38 11.66
CA VAL A 364 36.63 3.29 12.56
C VAL A 364 35.59 2.38 11.95
N LEU A 365 34.72 2.89 11.07
CA LEU A 365 33.70 2.09 10.40
C LEU A 365 34.33 1.02 9.50
N ALA A 366 35.44 1.35 8.83
CA ALA A 366 36.20 0.39 8.04
C ALA A 366 36.86 -0.69 8.92
N TYR A 367 37.36 -0.30 10.09
CA TYR A 367 38.01 -1.21 11.03
C TYR A 367 37.03 -2.18 11.67
N ILE A 368 35.88 -1.68 12.12
CA ILE A 368 34.81 -2.50 12.69
C ILE A 368 34.29 -3.48 11.64
N PHE A 369 34.01 -3.02 10.41
CA PHE A 369 33.48 -3.94 9.40
C PHE A 369 34.49 -5.02 9.02
N ALA A 370 35.77 -4.65 8.87
CA ALA A 370 36.84 -5.63 8.63
C ALA A 370 36.98 -6.61 9.81
N ALA A 371 36.86 -6.15 11.05
CA ALA A 371 36.89 -6.99 12.24
C ALA A 371 35.72 -7.98 12.28
N LEU A 372 34.50 -7.52 12.00
CA LEU A 372 33.30 -8.35 11.96
C LEU A 372 33.41 -9.43 10.87
N THR A 373 33.84 -9.05 9.66
CA THR A 373 34.05 -9.99 8.54
C THR A 373 35.13 -11.02 8.84
N SER A 374 36.31 -10.58 9.27
CA SER A 374 37.45 -11.48 9.55
C SER A 374 37.24 -12.38 10.77
N SER A 375 36.35 -11.99 11.69
CA SER A 375 36.02 -12.76 12.89
C SER A 375 34.77 -13.62 12.73
N SER A 376 34.17 -13.65 11.54
CA SER A 376 32.90 -14.37 11.27
C SER A 376 31.78 -14.00 12.24
N LEU A 377 31.68 -12.71 12.58
CA LEU A 377 30.65 -12.16 13.47
C LEU A 377 29.44 -11.59 12.71
N LEU A 378 29.39 -11.81 11.39
CA LEU A 378 28.26 -11.50 10.52
C LEU A 378 27.52 -12.80 10.16
N ASN A 379 26.20 -12.72 10.01
CA ASN A 379 25.38 -13.88 9.63
C ASN A 379 25.38 -14.19 8.12
N ASP A 380 25.80 -13.24 7.28
CA ASP A 380 25.93 -13.37 5.82
C ASP A 380 27.03 -12.40 5.32
N SER A 381 27.32 -12.45 4.02
CA SER A 381 28.24 -11.55 3.34
C SER A 381 27.54 -10.24 2.97
N TYR A 382 28.00 -9.13 3.55
CA TYR A 382 27.52 -7.79 3.24
C TYR A 382 28.58 -6.94 2.54
N ASN A 383 28.15 -5.95 1.78
CA ASN A 383 29.05 -4.92 1.27
C ASN A 383 29.19 -3.77 2.28
N TYR A 384 30.29 -3.01 2.17
CA TYR A 384 30.58 -1.91 3.08
C TYR A 384 29.46 -0.85 3.12
N ARG A 385 28.84 -0.52 1.99
CA ARG A 385 27.80 0.52 1.90
C ARG A 385 26.56 0.13 2.71
N THR A 386 26.15 -1.14 2.66
CA THR A 386 25.07 -1.67 3.48
C THR A 386 25.40 -1.54 4.97
N PHE A 387 26.59 -1.96 5.39
CA PHE A 387 27.06 -1.78 6.78
C PHE A 387 27.08 -0.31 7.20
N HIS A 388 27.66 0.56 6.38
CA HIS A 388 27.77 1.99 6.64
C HIS A 388 26.40 2.62 6.87
N THR A 389 25.44 2.34 5.99
CA THR A 389 24.09 2.88 6.12
C THR A 389 23.37 2.34 7.35
N ALA A 390 23.60 1.08 7.73
CA ALA A 390 23.06 0.48 8.94
C ALA A 390 23.62 1.14 10.22
N ILE A 391 24.91 1.47 10.24
CA ILE A 391 25.53 2.19 11.36
C ILE A 391 24.96 3.60 11.50
N LEU A 392 24.84 4.34 10.39
CA LEU A 392 24.27 5.69 10.42
C LEU A 392 22.83 5.71 10.94
N GLU A 393 22.04 4.69 10.58
CA GLU A 393 20.68 4.55 11.08
C GLU A 393 20.64 4.18 12.56
N LYS A 394 21.47 3.24 13.01
CA LYS A 394 21.46 2.77 14.40
C LYS A 394 22.03 3.80 15.38
N PHE A 395 23.05 4.56 14.97
CA PHE A 395 23.78 5.49 15.83
C PHE A 395 23.83 6.93 15.25
N PRO A 396 22.68 7.57 15.00
CA PRO A 396 22.62 8.87 14.33
C PRO A 396 23.28 9.99 15.14
N SER A 397 23.30 9.87 16.48
CA SER A 397 23.91 10.85 17.38
C SER A 397 25.43 10.94 17.30
N ILE A 398 26.10 9.93 16.72
CA ILE A 398 27.57 9.93 16.58
C ILE A 398 28.03 10.90 15.49
N GLY A 399 27.14 11.27 14.55
CA GLY A 399 27.39 12.33 13.59
C GLY A 399 28.35 11.97 12.44
N PHE A 400 28.48 10.68 12.12
CA PHE A 400 29.24 10.23 10.94
C PHE A 400 28.68 10.80 9.64
N LYS A 401 29.56 11.02 8.65
CA LYS A 401 29.15 11.62 7.37
C LYS A 401 28.47 10.58 6.47
N PRO A 402 27.56 11.01 5.58
CA PRO A 402 26.95 10.11 4.59
C PRO A 402 27.95 9.55 3.56
N GLY A 403 29.08 10.24 3.33
CA GLY A 403 30.07 9.86 2.33
C GLY A 403 30.94 8.68 2.78
N PHE A 404 30.99 7.62 1.98
CA PHE A 404 31.64 6.35 2.32
C PHE A 404 32.84 5.98 1.44
N ASP A 405 33.13 6.70 0.37
CA ASP A 405 34.09 6.25 -0.66
C ASP A 405 35.49 5.93 -0.11
N TRP A 406 36.03 6.80 0.75
CA TRP A 406 37.35 6.58 1.34
C TRP A 406 37.36 5.42 2.33
N ALA A 407 36.32 5.33 3.18
CA ALA A 407 36.22 4.27 4.18
C ALA A 407 35.90 2.90 3.56
N GLU A 408 35.14 2.87 2.46
CA GLU A 408 34.92 1.69 1.62
C GLU A 408 36.23 1.19 1.00
N ALA A 409 37.02 2.10 0.42
CA ALA A 409 38.33 1.74 -0.12
C ALA A 409 39.27 1.21 0.98
N LEU A 410 39.27 1.84 2.16
CA LEU A 410 40.06 1.40 3.29
C LEU A 410 39.63 0.01 3.80
N TYR A 411 38.32 -0.25 3.91
CA TYR A 411 37.80 -1.58 4.26
C TYR A 411 38.30 -2.63 3.28
N ASN A 412 38.10 -2.41 1.97
CA ASN A 412 38.55 -3.31 0.92
C ASN A 412 40.06 -3.56 1.01
N ALA A 413 40.83 -2.53 1.39
CA ALA A 413 42.27 -2.63 1.57
C ALA A 413 42.73 -3.45 2.77
N ILE A 414 41.95 -3.42 3.85
CA ILE A 414 42.22 -4.20 5.06
C ILE A 414 41.95 -5.68 4.80
N VAL A 415 40.84 -6.00 4.11
CA VAL A 415 40.41 -7.40 3.86
C VAL A 415 41.05 -8.05 2.64
N SER A 416 41.69 -7.28 1.74
CA SER A 416 42.37 -7.82 0.56
C SER A 416 43.58 -8.67 0.94
N GLU A 417 43.62 -9.91 0.42
CA GLU A 417 44.77 -10.81 0.50
C GLU A 417 45.89 -10.46 -0.50
N TYR A 418 45.57 -9.75 -1.60
CA TYR A 418 46.45 -9.57 -2.76
C TYR A 418 47.11 -8.19 -2.90
N GLY A 419 47.05 -7.33 -1.88
CA GLY A 419 47.76 -6.03 -1.88
C GLY A 419 47.09 -4.92 -2.69
N TYR A 420 47.83 -3.80 -2.86
CA TYR A 420 47.34 -2.42 -2.98
C TYR A 420 46.74 -1.95 -4.33
N ASP A 421 45.79 -2.67 -4.91
CA ASP A 421 45.09 -2.17 -6.11
C ASP A 421 43.79 -1.46 -5.72
N TYR A 422 43.89 -0.17 -5.36
CA TYR A 422 42.75 0.63 -4.86
C TYR A 422 42.49 1.86 -5.73
N ASN A 423 41.21 2.12 -6.04
CA ASN A 423 40.76 3.27 -6.86
C ASN A 423 40.93 4.65 -6.18
N LEU A 424 41.43 4.70 -4.93
CA LEU A 424 41.69 5.93 -4.17
C LEU A 424 43.10 5.87 -3.57
N SER A 425 43.78 7.02 -3.50
CA SER A 425 45.15 7.15 -2.98
C SER A 425 45.23 6.91 -1.46
N LEU A 426 45.08 5.66 -1.03
CA LEU A 426 45.33 5.22 0.34
C LEU A 426 46.84 5.10 0.56
N SER A 427 47.35 5.63 1.67
CA SER A 427 48.75 5.41 2.04
C SER A 427 48.94 4.01 2.62
N GLU A 428 50.10 3.40 2.36
CA GLU A 428 50.50 2.11 2.96
C GLU A 428 50.39 2.14 4.49
N LYS A 429 50.81 3.25 5.11
CA LYS A 429 50.67 3.47 6.55
C LYS A 429 49.21 3.38 7.01
N ALA A 430 48.27 4.00 6.30
CA ALA A 430 46.85 3.96 6.65
C ALA A 430 46.27 2.54 6.59
N VAL A 431 46.67 1.75 5.59
CA VAL A 431 46.25 0.35 5.46
C VAL A 431 46.83 -0.51 6.57
N GLN A 432 48.12 -0.36 6.88
CA GLN A 432 48.77 -1.11 7.96
C GLN A 432 48.16 -0.79 9.33
N THR A 433 47.96 0.49 9.64
CA THR A 433 47.23 0.92 10.84
C THR A 433 45.82 0.34 10.86
N GLY A 434 45.12 0.34 9.72
CA GLY A 434 43.79 -0.24 9.63
C GLY A 434 43.74 -1.74 9.91
N LYS A 435 44.71 -2.51 9.42
CA LYS A 435 44.85 -3.94 9.71
C LYS A 435 45.08 -4.21 11.19
N GLU A 436 45.94 -3.41 11.83
CA GLU A 436 46.20 -3.51 13.28
C GLU A 436 44.96 -3.17 14.11
N GLN A 437 44.26 -2.08 13.79
CA GLN A 437 43.04 -1.67 14.48
C GLN A 437 41.91 -2.69 14.29
N ALA A 438 41.69 -3.17 13.07
CA ALA A 438 40.69 -4.21 12.80
C ALA A 438 41.00 -5.50 13.59
N LYS A 439 42.27 -5.88 13.71
CA LYS A 439 42.69 -7.04 14.52
C LYS A 439 42.39 -6.84 16.01
N LEU A 440 42.72 -5.67 16.56
CA LEU A 440 42.46 -5.34 17.98
C LEU A 440 40.96 -5.33 18.29
N ILE A 441 40.17 -4.71 17.42
CA ILE A 441 38.70 -4.72 17.52
C ILE A 441 38.17 -6.15 17.42
N GLY A 442 38.66 -6.96 16.49
CA GLY A 442 38.24 -8.35 16.35
C GLY A 442 38.55 -9.20 17.58
N ILE A 443 39.69 -8.96 18.24
CA ILE A 443 40.01 -9.59 19.54
C ILE A 443 39.00 -9.14 20.60
N ARG A 444 38.80 -7.84 20.76
CA ARG A 444 37.85 -7.26 21.73
C ARG A 444 36.45 -7.85 21.58
N LEU A 445 35.93 -7.89 20.35
CA LEU A 445 34.60 -8.46 20.08
C LEU A 445 34.55 -9.96 20.38
N ARG A 446 35.58 -10.75 20.08
CA ARG A 446 35.59 -12.20 20.41
C ARG A 446 35.71 -12.46 21.90
N THR A 447 36.54 -11.70 22.61
CA THR A 447 36.69 -11.83 24.07
C THR A 447 35.37 -11.49 24.79
N LEU A 448 34.61 -10.53 24.27
CA LEU A 448 33.25 -10.25 24.77
C LEU A 448 32.34 -11.48 24.70
N LEU A 449 32.43 -12.28 23.63
CA LEU A 449 31.57 -13.45 23.42
C LEU A 449 32.07 -14.71 24.14
N SER A 450 33.32 -14.73 24.58
CA SER A 450 33.92 -15.88 25.27
C SER A 450 34.93 -15.38 26.30
N PRO A 451 34.46 -14.94 27.48
CA PRO A 451 35.34 -14.42 28.53
C PRO A 451 36.38 -15.42 29.04
N ASP A 452 36.22 -16.71 28.74
CA ASP A 452 37.11 -17.80 29.15
C ASP A 452 38.24 -18.13 28.15
N VAL A 453 38.35 -17.42 27.01
CA VAL A 453 39.43 -17.66 26.04
C VAL A 453 40.58 -16.68 26.27
N TYR A 454 41.49 -17.10 27.17
CA TYR A 454 42.87 -16.60 27.27
C TYR A 454 43.84 -17.59 26.64
#